data_AF-A0A1N6DE60-F1
#
_entry.id   AF-A0A1N6DE60-F1
#
_cell.length_a   1.000
_cell.length_b   1.000
_cell.length_c   1.000
_cell.angle_alpha   90.00
_cell.angle_beta   90.00
_cell.angle_gamma   90.00
#
_symmetry.space_group_name_H-M   'P 1'
#
loop_
_entity.id
_entity.type
_entity.pdbx_description
1 polymer ?
#
loop_
_entity_poly.entity_id
_entity_poly.type
_entity_poly.pdbx_seq_one_letter_code
_entity_poly.pdbx_strand_id
1 'polypeptide(L)'
;MSNLLNFDPANRDAFATMVGTLVQRHGQSPRDIFIHALESQTEPEVNYWTILELVQNHFVSPTEAVGEDAEGEPVKPLHAAVLMQNPGALAALLELKAYEGSVTDRDYQLAARMASQHEDQALLAILMKHAENQGALEPFMRALQNAPLH
;
A
#
# COMPACT_ATOMS: atom_id res chain seq x y z
N MET A 1 13.95 7.85 -3.49
CA MET A 1 12.60 7.37 -3.16
C MET A 1 11.72 8.59 -3.03
N SER A 2 10.59 8.63 -3.75
CA SER A 2 9.55 9.64 -3.51
C SER A 2 8.92 9.32 -2.16
N ASN A 3 8.65 10.31 -1.30
CA ASN A 3 7.79 10.15 -0.13
C ASN A 3 6.42 10.72 -0.51
N LEU A 4 5.48 9.87 -0.89
CA LEU A 4 4.17 10.27 -1.44
C LEU A 4 3.37 11.13 -0.45
N LEU A 5 3.60 10.97 0.85
CA LEU A 5 2.92 11.70 1.92
C LEU A 5 3.80 12.78 2.59
N ASN A 6 5.03 12.98 2.11
CA ASN A 6 5.99 13.95 2.64
C ASN A 6 6.31 13.80 4.15
N PHE A 7 6.29 12.58 4.69
CA PHE A 7 6.76 12.32 6.05
C PHE A 7 8.25 12.66 6.25
N ASP A 8 8.65 12.92 7.49
CA ASP A 8 10.05 13.24 7.80
C ASP A 8 10.90 11.96 7.73
N PRO A 9 11.89 11.87 6.83
CA PRO A 9 12.78 10.71 6.76
C PRO A 9 13.57 10.47 8.05
N ALA A 10 13.75 11.49 8.89
CA ALA A 10 14.42 11.36 10.18
C ALA A 10 13.68 10.42 11.15
N ASN A 11 12.37 10.23 10.96
CA ASN A 11 11.58 9.34 11.82
C ASN A 11 11.79 7.86 11.51
N ARG A 12 12.36 7.53 10.34
CA ARG A 12 12.55 6.15 9.88
C ARG A 12 13.29 5.28 10.90
N ASP A 13 14.36 5.80 11.50
CA ASP A 13 15.21 5.04 12.44
C ASP A 13 14.45 4.64 13.72
N ALA A 14 13.52 5.48 14.17
CA ALA A 14 12.67 5.17 15.32
C ALA A 14 11.74 3.99 15.02
N PHE A 15 11.12 3.98 13.83
CA PHE A 15 10.26 2.88 13.39
C PHE A 15 11.05 1.59 13.12
N ALA A 16 12.25 1.69 12.55
CA ALA A 16 13.15 0.55 12.39
C ALA A 16 13.51 -0.08 13.74
N THR A 17 13.81 0.74 14.75
CA THR A 17 14.07 0.27 16.12
C THR A 17 12.85 -0.42 16.74
N MET A 18 11.66 0.14 16.53
CA MET A 18 10.39 -0.42 17.02
C MET A 18 10.10 -1.79 16.41
N VAL A 19 10.12 -1.90 15.07
CA VAL A 19 9.88 -3.16 14.36
C VAL A 19 10.96 -4.19 14.71
N GLY A 20 12.23 -3.79 14.72
CA GLY A 20 13.33 -4.64 15.13
C GLY A 20 13.14 -5.19 16.55
N THR A 21 12.61 -4.40 17.48
CA THR A 21 12.28 -4.84 18.85
C THR A 21 11.15 -5.88 18.85
N LEU A 22 10.08 -5.67 18.09
CA LEU A 22 8.97 -6.63 17.98
C LEU A 22 9.45 -7.98 17.42
N VAL A 23 10.26 -7.95 16.37
CA VAL A 23 10.77 -9.17 15.73
C VAL A 23 11.80 -9.88 16.60
N GLN A 24 12.83 -9.17 17.07
CA GLN A 24 13.99 -9.79 17.72
C GLN A 24 13.76 -10.09 19.20
N ARG A 25 13.06 -9.22 19.93
CA ARG A 25 12.87 -9.37 21.38
C ARG A 25 11.54 -10.02 21.74
N HIS A 26 10.49 -9.72 20.98
CA HIS A 26 9.16 -10.27 21.23
C HIS A 26 8.82 -11.47 20.35
N GLY A 27 9.70 -11.85 19.42
CA GLY A 27 9.53 -13.04 18.58
C GLY A 27 8.33 -12.95 17.64
N GLN A 28 7.84 -11.75 17.34
CA GLN A 28 6.71 -11.57 16.43
C GLN A 28 7.12 -11.87 14.99
N SER A 29 6.24 -12.54 14.26
CA SER A 29 6.38 -12.80 12.83
C SER A 29 6.34 -11.48 12.06
N PRO A 30 7.36 -11.15 11.22
CA PRO A 30 7.31 -9.98 10.36
C PRO A 30 6.07 -9.95 9.45
N ARG A 31 5.62 -11.12 8.99
CA ARG A 31 4.40 -11.25 8.18
C ARG A 31 3.16 -10.84 8.98
N ASP A 32 3.08 -11.20 10.25
CA ASP A 32 1.92 -10.88 11.09
C ASP A 32 1.90 -9.38 11.41
N ILE A 33 3.07 -8.78 11.69
CA ILE A 33 3.19 -7.33 11.86
C ILE A 33 2.78 -6.61 10.56
N PHE A 34 3.15 -7.15 9.40
CA PHE A 34 2.79 -6.58 8.10
C PHE A 34 1.28 -6.59 7.87
N ILE A 35 0.61 -7.72 8.15
CA ILE A 35 -0.85 -7.84 8.07
C ILE A 35 -1.51 -6.85 9.04
N HIS A 36 -1.05 -6.77 10.28
CA HIS A 36 -1.57 -5.80 11.24
C HIS A 36 -1.36 -4.35 10.79
N ALA A 37 -0.23 -4.02 10.19
CA ALA A 37 0.03 -2.68 9.65
C ALA A 37 -0.88 -2.33 8.47
N LEU A 38 -1.26 -3.32 7.64
CA LEU A 38 -2.26 -3.15 6.57
C LEU A 38 -3.65 -2.88 7.13
N GLU A 39 -4.04 -3.61 8.17
CA GLU A 39 -5.37 -3.55 8.79
C GLU A 39 -5.54 -2.35 9.75
N SER A 40 -4.43 -1.75 10.19
CA SER A 40 -4.45 -0.73 11.24
C SER A 40 -4.97 0.63 10.75
N GLN A 41 -5.79 1.26 11.59
CA GLN A 41 -6.25 2.65 11.49
C GLN A 41 -5.36 3.64 12.28
N THR A 42 -4.16 3.21 12.69
CA THR A 42 -3.18 4.10 13.32
C THR A 42 -2.74 5.23 12.38
N GLU A 43 -2.03 6.21 12.93
CA GLU A 43 -1.51 7.33 12.14
C GLU A 43 -0.81 6.85 10.86
N PRO A 44 -1.11 7.45 9.70
CA PRO A 44 -0.58 7.01 8.41
C PRO A 44 0.95 6.88 8.38
N GLU A 45 1.67 7.74 9.10
CA GLU A 45 3.14 7.68 9.20
C GLU A 45 3.63 6.36 9.83
N VAL A 46 2.92 5.86 10.85
CA VAL A 46 3.27 4.61 11.54
C VAL A 46 3.16 3.44 10.56
N ASN A 47 2.03 3.35 9.85
CA ASN A 47 1.80 2.28 8.88
C ASN A 47 2.79 2.36 7.72
N TYR A 48 3.06 3.58 7.21
CA TYR A 48 4.00 3.83 6.13
C TYR A 48 5.41 3.30 6.45
N TRP A 49 5.99 3.75 7.57
CA TRP A 49 7.35 3.34 7.94
C TRP A 49 7.43 1.86 8.32
N THR A 50 6.39 1.33 8.98
CA THR A 50 6.34 -0.09 9.35
C THR A 50 6.34 -0.99 8.11
N ILE A 51 5.54 -0.68 7.09
CA ILE A 51 5.50 -1.45 5.83
C ILE A 51 6.85 -1.38 5.11
N LEU A 52 7.46 -0.20 4.99
CA LEU A 52 8.77 -0.06 4.37
C LEU A 52 9.84 -0.87 5.10
N GLU A 53 9.88 -0.82 6.43
CA GLU A 53 10.83 -1.57 7.24
C GLU A 53 10.67 -3.08 7.07
N LEU A 54 9.44 -3.58 7.15
CA LEU A 54 9.16 -5.02 7.04
C LEU A 54 9.55 -5.58 5.67
N VAL A 55 9.29 -4.84 4.59
CA VAL A 55 9.63 -5.27 3.24
C VAL A 55 11.14 -5.17 2.98
N GLN A 56 11.78 -4.07 3.39
CA GLN A 56 13.17 -3.81 3.06
C GLN A 56 14.17 -4.56 3.94
N ASN A 57 13.85 -4.71 5.23
CA ASN A 57 14.79 -5.22 6.23
C ASN A 57 14.35 -6.56 6.86
N HIS A 58 13.08 -6.94 6.71
CA HIS A 58 12.56 -8.23 7.20
C HIS A 58 12.04 -9.15 6.08
N PHE A 59 12.28 -8.78 4.81
CA PHE A 59 12.00 -9.60 3.63
C PHE A 59 10.55 -10.07 3.50
N VAL A 60 9.59 -9.31 4.04
CA VAL A 60 8.17 -9.58 3.80
C VAL A 60 7.85 -9.27 2.35
N SER A 61 7.19 -10.21 1.66
CA SER A 61 6.78 -10.02 0.27
C SER A 61 5.66 -8.97 0.18
N PRO A 62 5.83 -7.88 -0.59
CA PRO A 62 4.82 -6.84 -0.70
C PRO A 62 3.73 -7.18 -1.74
N THR A 63 3.85 -8.29 -2.47
CA THR A 63 2.91 -8.71 -3.53
C THR A 63 2.26 -10.06 -3.27
N GLU A 64 2.69 -10.78 -2.23
CA GLU A 64 2.06 -12.04 -1.83
C GLU A 64 0.67 -11.76 -1.23
N ALA A 65 -0.30 -12.59 -1.58
CA ALA A 65 -1.67 -12.46 -1.09
C ALA A 65 -1.72 -12.49 0.45
N VAL A 66 -2.56 -11.61 1.01
CA VAL A 66 -2.77 -11.46 2.46
C VAL A 66 -4.14 -11.98 2.91
N GLY A 67 -4.99 -12.37 1.96
CA GLY A 67 -6.29 -12.97 2.21
C GLY A 67 -6.97 -13.36 0.89
N GLU A 68 -8.23 -13.73 0.99
CA GLU A 68 -9.12 -14.03 -0.14
C GLU A 68 -10.39 -13.18 0.03
N ASP A 69 -10.99 -12.76 -1.09
CA ASP A 69 -12.29 -12.10 -1.06
C ASP A 69 -13.45 -13.10 -1.03
N ALA A 70 -14.69 -12.60 -1.11
CA ALA A 70 -15.89 -13.43 -1.05
C ALA A 70 -16.04 -14.41 -2.22
N GLU A 71 -15.31 -14.19 -3.32
CA GLU A 71 -15.30 -15.03 -4.51
C GLU A 71 -14.10 -16.01 -4.51
N GLY A 72 -13.24 -15.94 -3.47
CA GLY A 72 -12.03 -16.74 -3.35
C GLY A 72 -10.86 -16.18 -4.14
N GLU A 73 -10.95 -14.94 -4.65
CA GLU A 73 -9.85 -14.31 -5.37
C GLU A 73 -8.82 -13.75 -4.38
N PRO A 74 -7.52 -13.88 -4.67
CA PRO A 74 -6.47 -13.45 -3.76
C PRO A 74 -6.44 -11.92 -3.60
N VAL A 75 -6.53 -11.45 -2.35
CA VAL A 75 -6.38 -10.03 -2.02
C VAL A 75 -4.89 -9.72 -1.85
N LYS A 76 -4.34 -8.91 -2.76
CA LYS A 76 -2.95 -8.43 -2.66
C LYS A 76 -2.84 -7.28 -1.65
N PRO A 77 -1.64 -7.01 -1.09
CA PRO A 77 -1.44 -5.95 -0.10
C PRO A 77 -1.91 -4.56 -0.58
N LEU A 78 -1.69 -4.23 -1.86
CA LEU A 78 -2.15 -2.97 -2.46
C LEU A 78 -3.68 -2.82 -2.36
N HIS A 79 -4.43 -3.89 -2.62
CA HIS A 79 -5.89 -3.91 -2.53
C HIS A 79 -6.35 -3.87 -1.08
N ALA A 80 -5.69 -4.63 -0.20
CA ALA A 80 -5.97 -4.61 1.24
C ALA A 80 -5.81 -3.21 1.83
N ALA A 81 -4.75 -2.47 1.47
CA ALA A 81 -4.55 -1.10 1.94
C ALA A 81 -5.69 -0.16 1.53
N VAL A 82 -6.28 -0.35 0.34
CA VAL A 82 -7.45 0.42 -0.12
C VAL A 82 -8.73 0.01 0.60
N LEU A 83 -8.96 -1.30 0.78
CA LEU A 83 -10.11 -1.82 1.53
C LEU A 83 -10.13 -1.32 2.97
N MET A 84 -8.95 -1.30 3.60
CA MET A 84 -8.76 -0.85 4.97
C MET A 84 -8.62 0.67 5.06
N GLN A 85 -8.83 1.44 3.99
CA GLN A 85 -8.74 2.90 3.97
C GLN A 85 -7.44 3.43 4.60
N ASN A 86 -6.32 2.76 4.31
CA ASN A 86 -5.04 2.96 4.97
C ASN A 86 -4.06 3.71 4.06
N PRO A 87 -4.02 5.06 4.10
CA PRO A 87 -3.20 5.85 3.18
C PRO A 87 -1.70 5.63 3.39
N GLY A 88 -1.28 5.35 4.63
CA GLY A 88 0.11 5.09 4.97
C GLY A 88 0.64 3.82 4.31
N ALA A 89 -0.10 2.72 4.47
CA ALA A 89 0.25 1.46 3.83
C ALA A 89 0.16 1.55 2.30
N LEU A 90 -0.87 2.20 1.77
CA LEU A 90 -1.01 2.41 0.32
C LEU A 90 0.20 3.16 -0.25
N ALA A 91 0.60 4.28 0.37
CA ALA A 91 1.75 5.05 -0.06
C ALA A 91 3.04 4.23 -0.04
N ALA A 92 3.30 3.47 1.03
CA ALA A 92 4.48 2.63 1.14
C ALA A 92 4.52 1.55 0.05
N LEU A 93 3.40 0.85 -0.19
CA LEU A 93 3.28 -0.18 -1.22
C LEU A 93 3.49 0.38 -2.63
N LEU A 94 2.97 1.57 -2.91
CA LEU A 94 3.18 2.23 -4.20
C LEU A 94 4.64 2.60 -4.43
N GLU A 95 5.33 3.13 -3.42
CA GLU A 95 6.76 3.45 -3.49
C GLU A 95 7.65 2.21 -3.67
N LEU A 96 7.24 1.09 -3.08
CA LEU A 96 7.84 -0.22 -3.29
C LEU A 96 7.51 -0.83 -4.65
N LYS A 97 6.62 -0.21 -5.45
CA LYS A 97 6.04 -0.78 -6.68
C LYS A 97 5.43 -2.17 -6.45
N ALA A 98 4.68 -2.31 -5.36
CA ALA A 98 4.06 -3.55 -4.90
C ALA A 98 2.80 -3.92 -5.71
N TYR A 99 2.90 -3.93 -7.03
CA TYR A 99 1.84 -4.31 -7.95
C TYR A 99 2.44 -4.83 -9.25
N GLU A 100 1.69 -5.67 -9.96
CA GLU A 100 2.12 -6.22 -11.23
C GLU A 100 1.83 -5.26 -12.39
N GLY A 101 2.81 -5.11 -13.30
CA GLY A 101 2.68 -4.27 -14.49
C GLY A 101 2.85 -2.78 -14.20
N SER A 102 1.91 -1.99 -14.71
CA SER A 102 1.91 -0.53 -14.74
C SER A 102 0.65 0.06 -14.12
N VAL A 103 0.57 1.39 -14.05
CA VAL A 103 -0.60 2.09 -13.50
C VAL A 103 -1.87 1.90 -14.33
N THR A 104 -1.78 1.34 -15.54
CA THR A 104 -2.93 1.00 -16.39
C THR A 104 -3.32 -0.48 -16.32
N ASP A 105 -2.56 -1.30 -15.59
CA ASP A 105 -2.81 -2.74 -15.48
C ASP A 105 -3.76 -3.11 -14.33
N ARG A 106 -4.19 -4.37 -14.33
CA ARG A 106 -5.29 -4.89 -13.49
C ARG A 106 -5.11 -4.56 -12.01
N ASP A 107 -3.95 -4.83 -11.42
CA ASP A 107 -3.70 -4.63 -9.99
C ASP A 107 -3.94 -3.17 -9.58
N TYR A 108 -3.32 -2.25 -10.32
CA TYR A 108 -3.40 -0.82 -10.02
C TYR A 108 -4.79 -0.26 -10.26
N GLN A 109 -5.41 -0.64 -11.38
CA GLN A 109 -6.74 -0.18 -11.76
C GLN A 109 -7.81 -0.72 -10.80
N LEU A 110 -7.65 -1.94 -10.29
CA LEU A 110 -8.53 -2.48 -9.26
C LEU A 110 -8.45 -1.65 -7.97
N ALA A 111 -7.24 -1.35 -7.48
CA ALA A 111 -7.05 -0.48 -6.32
C ALA A 111 -7.70 0.91 -6.52
N ALA A 112 -7.54 1.51 -7.70
CA ALA A 112 -8.16 2.81 -8.01
C ALA A 112 -9.68 2.76 -8.07
N ARG A 113 -10.26 1.69 -8.63
CA ARG A 113 -11.71 1.49 -8.64
C ARG A 113 -12.27 1.33 -7.24
N MET A 114 -11.61 0.54 -6.39
CA MET A 114 -12.03 0.35 -4.99
C MET A 114 -12.02 1.67 -4.21
N ALA A 115 -10.95 2.46 -4.36
CA ALA A 115 -10.86 3.79 -3.76
C ALA A 115 -11.98 4.71 -4.25
N SER A 116 -12.26 4.69 -5.56
CA SER A 116 -13.37 5.47 -6.14
C SER A 116 -14.74 5.01 -5.66
N GLN A 117 -14.97 3.71 -5.50
CA GLN A 117 -16.25 3.14 -5.02
C GLN A 117 -16.49 3.46 -3.55
N HIS A 118 -15.43 3.51 -2.74
CA HIS A 118 -15.51 3.94 -1.34
C HIS A 118 -15.61 5.47 -1.18
N GLU A 119 -15.66 6.23 -2.28
CA GLU A 119 -15.61 7.69 -2.30
C GLU A 119 -14.39 8.27 -1.56
N ASP A 120 -13.31 7.48 -1.45
CA ASP A 120 -12.11 7.83 -0.70
C ASP A 120 -11.17 8.70 -1.53
N GLN A 121 -11.43 10.00 -1.47
CA GLN A 121 -10.66 11.01 -2.19
C GLN A 121 -9.17 11.02 -1.79
N ALA A 122 -8.85 10.66 -0.56
CA ALA A 122 -7.47 10.65 -0.09
C ALA A 122 -6.67 9.52 -0.75
N LEU A 123 -7.22 8.30 -0.76
CA LEU A 123 -6.57 7.16 -1.42
C LEU A 123 -6.48 7.34 -2.94
N LEU A 124 -7.53 7.87 -3.57
CA LEU A 124 -7.51 8.17 -5.00
C LEU A 124 -6.46 9.24 -5.34
N ALA A 125 -6.31 10.28 -4.52
CA ALA A 125 -5.28 11.30 -4.70
C ALA A 125 -3.87 10.72 -4.60
N ILE A 126 -3.63 9.76 -3.70
CA ILE A 126 -2.34 9.05 -3.58
C ILE A 126 -2.04 8.26 -4.86
N LEU A 127 -3.02 7.51 -5.38
CA LEU A 127 -2.89 6.75 -6.63
C LEU A 127 -2.66 7.67 -7.83
N MET A 128 -3.35 8.81 -7.91
CA MET A 128 -3.14 9.81 -8.96
C MET A 128 -1.73 10.41 -8.89
N LYS A 129 -1.28 10.81 -7.70
CA LYS A 129 0.06 11.35 -7.49
C LYS A 129 1.15 10.36 -7.89
N HIS A 130 0.97 9.07 -7.58
CA HIS A 130 1.91 8.04 -8.00
C HIS A 130 1.91 7.79 -9.52
N ALA A 131 0.76 7.88 -10.19
CA ALA A 131 0.68 7.83 -11.64
C ALA A 131 1.31 9.07 -12.30
N GLU A 132 1.12 10.25 -11.72
CA GLU A 132 1.75 11.51 -12.14
C GLU A 132 3.27 11.45 -12.03
N ASN A 133 3.80 10.95 -10.91
CA ASN A 133 5.24 10.74 -10.70
C ASN A 133 5.87 9.78 -11.73
N GLN A 134 5.06 8.97 -12.41
CA GLN A 134 5.48 8.07 -13.48
C GLN A 134 5.22 8.64 -14.89
N GLY A 135 4.72 9.88 -15.00
CA GLY A 135 4.35 10.49 -16.28
C GLY A 135 3.15 9.82 -16.96
N ALA A 136 2.32 9.09 -16.20
CA ALA A 136 1.27 8.23 -16.71
C ALA A 136 -0.13 8.60 -16.17
N LEU A 137 -0.31 9.82 -15.65
CA LEU A 137 -1.59 10.28 -15.10
C LEU A 137 -2.72 10.24 -16.14
N GLU A 138 -2.50 10.75 -17.35
CA GLU A 138 -3.54 10.75 -18.38
C GLU A 138 -3.94 9.33 -18.83
N PRO A 139 -3.00 8.42 -19.17
CA PRO A 139 -3.32 7.01 -19.41
C PRO A 139 -4.06 6.33 -18.26
N PHE A 140 -3.62 6.58 -17.01
CA PHE A 140 -4.28 6.07 -15.81
C PHE A 140 -5.74 6.52 -15.70
N MET A 141 -6.01 7.82 -15.86
CA MET A 141 -7.37 8.38 -15.76
C MET A 141 -8.28 7.85 -16.87
N ARG A 142 -7.76 7.72 -18.10
CA ARG A 142 -8.50 7.12 -19.21
C ARG A 142 -8.85 5.66 -18.94
N ALA A 143 -7.92 4.88 -18.38
CA ALA A 143 -8.18 3.48 -18.03
C ALA A 143 -9.24 3.36 -16.93
N LEU A 144 -9.21 4.24 -15.93
CA LEU A 144 -10.16 4.25 -14.83
C LEU A 144 -11.59 4.59 -15.29
N GLN A 145 -11.73 5.53 -16.22
CA GLN A 145 -13.04 5.94 -16.78
C GLN A 145 -13.68 4.91 -17.71
N ASN A 146 -12.87 4.11 -18.41
CA ASN A 146 -13.36 3.17 -19.43
C ASN A 146 -13.56 1.74 -18.91
N ALA A 147 -13.31 1.49 -17.62
CA ALA A 147 -13.45 0.16 -17.05
C ALA A 147 -14.94 -0.17 -16.77
N PRO A 148 -15.45 -1.34 -17.19
CA PRO A 148 -16.80 -1.76 -16.83
C PRO A 148 -16.94 -1.94 -15.30
N LEU A 149 -18.10 -1.57 -14.76
CA LEU A 149 -18.46 -1.63 -13.34
C LEU A 149 -18.77 -3.06 -12.84
N HIS A 150 -18.27 -4.09 -13.52
CA HIS A 150 -18.63 -5.49 -13.26
C HIS A 150 -17.56 -6.23 -12.49
#